data_AF-A0A7J3JEE6-F1
#
_entry.id   AF-A0A7J3JEE6-F1
#
_cell.length_a   1.000
_cell.length_b   1.000
_cell.length_c   1.000
_cell.angle_alpha   90.00
_cell.angle_beta   90.00
_cell.angle_gamma   90.00
#
_symmetry.space_group_name_H-M   'P 1'
#
loop_
_entity.id
_entity.type
_entity.pdbx_description
1 polymer ?
#
loop_
_entity_poly.entity_id
_entity_poly.type
_entity_poly.pdbx_seq_one_letter_code
_entity_poly.pdbx_strand_id
1 'polypeptide(L)'
;MKGAIVFLLVFAILVVLTLGNVDIPPGKAIYQAVLPGTEAAAGYLVGGQVDAVTAIIAVFNGVIYGFIAWLIFTILMMLFGKKEKKNNVNVNVTVNNNMPGSNSPPPPPPQ
;
A
#
# COMPACT_ATOMS: atom_id res chain seq x y z
N MET A 1 -0.80 -4.82 0.42
CA MET A 1 0.68 -4.66 0.46
C MET A 1 1.19 -3.38 -0.22
N LYS A 2 0.63 -2.94 -1.36
CA LYS A 2 1.11 -1.76 -2.11
C LYS A 2 1.30 -0.51 -1.25
N GLY A 3 0.34 -0.17 -0.38
CA GLY A 3 0.47 0.99 0.51
C GLY A 3 1.64 0.87 1.51
N ALA A 4 1.85 -0.30 2.11
CA ALA A 4 2.96 -0.51 3.05
C ALA A 4 4.33 -0.31 2.37
N ILE A 5 4.46 -0.67 1.10
CA ILE A 5 5.68 -0.43 0.32
C ILE A 5 5.91 1.08 0.14
N VAL A 6 4.86 1.85 -0.15
CA VAL A 6 4.96 3.33 -0.26
C VAL A 6 5.39 3.93 1.07
N PHE A 7 4.79 3.48 2.18
CA PHE A 7 5.20 3.91 3.52
C PHE A 7 6.69 3.64 3.75
N LEU A 8 7.14 2.40 3.53
CA LEU A 8 8.52 2.00 3.81
C LEU A 8 9.55 2.75 2.95
N LEU A 9 9.24 2.98 1.67
CA LEU A 9 10.11 3.76 0.79
C LEU A 9 10.27 5.19 1.28
N VAL A 10 9.15 5.88 1.56
CA VAL A 10 9.18 7.27 2.03
C VAL A 10 9.84 7.34 3.41
N PHE A 11 9.49 6.43 4.32
CA PHE A 11 10.12 6.33 5.64
C PHE A 11 11.65 6.22 5.52
N ALA A 12 12.15 5.26 4.74
CA ALA A 12 13.58 5.02 4.59
C ALA A 12 14.32 6.24 4.00
N ILE A 13 13.75 6.86 2.95
CA ILE A 13 14.33 8.05 2.33
C ILE A 13 14.39 9.20 3.34
N LEU A 14 13.30 9.48 4.05
CA LEU A 14 13.24 10.61 4.99
C LEU A 14 14.13 10.39 6.21
N VAL A 15 14.29 9.15 6.67
CA VAL A 15 15.27 8.82 7.73
C VAL A 15 16.68 9.17 7.26
N VAL A 16 17.11 8.68 6.09
CA VAL A 16 18.46 8.94 5.56
C VAL A 16 18.69 10.45 5.35
N LEU A 17 17.72 11.17 4.80
CA LEU A 17 17.81 12.62 4.61
C LEU A 17 17.90 13.36 5.94
N THR A 18 17.10 12.97 6.93
CA THR A 18 17.10 13.65 8.24
C THR A 18 18.36 13.35 9.04
N LEU A 19 18.95 12.16 8.90
CA LEU A 19 20.25 11.85 9.50
C LEU A 19 21.36 12.79 8.99
N GLY A 20 21.27 13.24 7.74
CA GLY A 20 22.17 14.24 7.17
C GLY A 20 21.78 15.69 7.49
N ASN A 21 20.51 15.95 7.81
CA ASN A 21 20.00 17.28 8.12
C ASN A 21 18.78 17.21 9.07
N VAL A 22 19.00 17.49 10.35
CA VAL A 22 17.97 17.45 11.40
C VAL A 22 16.97 18.61 11.36
N ASP A 23 17.24 19.66 10.57
CA ASP A 23 16.37 20.83 10.47
C ASP A 23 15.20 20.61 9.51
N ILE A 24 15.08 19.43 8.90
CA ILE A 24 13.86 19.01 8.21
C ILE A 24 12.74 18.92 9.26
N PRO A 25 11.70 19.77 9.20
CA PRO A 25 10.57 19.68 10.12
C PRO A 25 9.73 18.43 9.80
N PRO A 26 8.81 17.99 10.69
CA PRO A 26 8.54 18.50 12.04
C PRO A 26 9.35 17.79 13.14
N GLY A 27 10.22 16.84 12.82
CA GLY A 27 10.81 15.87 13.77
C GLY A 27 11.54 16.52 14.94
N LYS A 28 12.33 17.57 14.68
CA LYS A 28 13.03 18.33 15.73
C LYS A 28 12.06 19.05 16.67
N ALA A 29 11.00 19.65 16.13
CA ALA A 29 9.98 20.32 16.92
C ALA A 29 9.21 19.32 17.79
N ILE A 30 8.89 18.14 17.25
CA ILE A 30 8.25 17.06 18.00
C ILE A 30 9.17 16.57 19.11
N TYR A 31 10.45 16.34 18.82
CA TYR A 31 11.43 15.93 19.83
C TYR A 31 11.51 16.93 20.98
N GLN A 32 11.64 18.22 20.68
CA GLN A 32 11.71 19.28 21.70
C GLN A 32 10.42 19.40 22.52
N ALA A 33 9.25 19.15 21.90
CA ALA A 33 7.97 19.21 22.58
C ALA A 33 7.70 17.99 23.48
N VAL A 34 8.11 16.79 23.04
CA VAL A 34 7.78 15.52 23.70
C VAL A 34 8.86 15.07 24.68
N LEU A 35 10.13 15.42 24.42
CA LEU A 35 11.28 15.03 25.22
C LEU A 35 12.11 16.25 25.67
N PRO A 36 11.49 17.27 26.29
CA PRO A 36 12.20 18.47 26.72
C PRO A 36 13.27 18.14 27.76
N GLY A 37 14.44 18.77 27.67
CA GLY A 37 15.52 18.60 28.65
C GLY A 37 16.37 17.34 28.44
N THR A 38 16.08 16.54 27.41
CA THR A 38 16.85 15.34 27.07
C THR A 38 18.00 15.62 26.10
N GLU A 39 18.24 16.89 25.75
CA GLU A 39 19.34 17.32 24.87
C GLU A 39 20.71 17.02 25.49
N ALA A 40 20.78 16.88 26.82
CA ALA A 40 21.98 16.43 27.53
C ALA A 40 22.37 14.97 27.19
N ALA A 41 21.46 14.18 26.60
CA ALA A 41 21.78 12.87 26.05
C ALA A 41 22.48 12.94 24.68
N ALA A 42 22.66 14.15 24.12
CA ALA A 42 23.47 14.35 22.92
C ALA A 42 24.90 13.85 23.15
N GLY A 43 25.45 13.18 22.15
CA GLY A 43 26.75 12.51 22.20
C GLY A 43 26.66 11.00 22.46
N TYR A 44 25.49 10.46 22.81
CA TYR A 44 25.31 9.01 22.84
C TYR A 44 25.17 8.46 21.41
N LEU A 45 26.15 7.66 20.97
CA LEU A 45 26.21 7.13 19.61
C LEU A 45 25.49 5.77 19.49
N VAL A 46 24.45 5.74 18.67
CA VAL A 46 23.78 4.52 18.22
C VAL A 46 24.60 3.89 17.10
N GLY A 47 24.94 2.61 17.25
CA GLY A 47 25.80 1.89 16.29
C GLY A 47 27.21 2.48 16.16
N GLY A 48 27.64 3.31 17.13
CA GLY A 48 28.96 3.94 17.16
C GLY A 48 29.16 5.10 16.18
N GLN A 49 28.12 5.54 15.48
CA GLN A 49 28.24 6.55 14.41
C GLN A 49 27.20 7.67 14.50
N VAL A 50 25.95 7.33 14.81
CA VAL A 50 24.83 8.27 14.74
C VAL A 50 24.44 8.71 16.15
N ASP A 51 24.41 10.01 16.40
CA ASP A 51 23.90 10.55 17.66
C ASP A 51 22.43 10.15 17.89
N ALA A 52 22.09 9.73 19.11
CA ALA A 52 20.75 9.22 19.43
C ALA A 52 19.64 10.27 19.25
N VAL A 53 19.92 11.55 19.58
CA VAL A 53 18.95 12.63 19.37
C VAL A 53 18.67 12.78 17.88
N THR A 54 19.71 12.76 17.07
CA THR A 54 19.62 12.77 15.59
C THR A 54 18.81 11.59 15.07
N ALA A 55 19.06 10.38 15.56
CA ALA A 55 18.32 9.18 15.17
C ALA A 55 16.82 9.28 15.53
N ILE A 56 16.49 9.76 16.73
CA ILE A 56 15.09 9.93 17.17
C ILE A 56 14.38 10.94 16.28
N ILE A 57 15.01 12.09 16.00
CA ILE A 57 14.46 13.13 15.11
C ILE A 57 14.21 12.57 13.71
N ALA A 58 15.15 11.77 13.18
CA ALA A 58 15.03 11.12 11.89
C ALA A 58 13.86 10.12 11.83
N VAL A 59 13.67 9.34 12.89
CA VAL A 59 12.52 8.43 13.00
C VAL A 59 11.20 9.21 13.04
N PHE A 60 11.10 10.31 13.80
CA PHE A 60 9.89 11.14 13.81
C PHE A 60 9.54 11.65 12.42
N ASN A 61 10.51 12.22 11.69
CA ASN A 61 10.29 12.66 10.31
C ASN A 61 9.86 11.50 9.40
N GLY A 62 10.60 10.39 9.44
CA GLY A 62 10.29 9.20 8.64
C GLY A 62 8.87 8.72 8.85
N VAL A 63 8.42 8.59 10.11
CA VAL A 63 7.07 8.11 10.44
C VAL A 63 6.01 9.10 9.98
N ILE A 64 6.16 10.40 10.28
CA ILE A 64 5.17 11.42 9.94
C ILE A 64 4.99 11.49 8.41
N TYR A 65 6.09 11.66 7.67
CA TYR A 65 6.01 11.76 6.21
C TYR A 65 5.63 10.44 5.54
N GLY A 66 6.11 9.31 6.05
CA GLY A 66 5.69 8.00 5.60
C GLY A 66 4.18 7.81 5.74
N PHE A 67 3.63 8.18 6.90
CA PHE A 67 2.19 8.09 7.16
C PHE A 67 1.39 9.01 6.25
N ILE A 68 1.81 10.26 6.07
CA ILE A 68 1.16 11.22 5.16
C ILE A 68 1.16 10.68 3.71
N ALA A 69 2.31 10.22 3.20
CA ALA A 69 2.42 9.71 1.85
C ALA A 69 1.57 8.45 1.64
N TRP A 70 1.58 7.54 2.62
CA TRP A 70 0.72 6.36 2.61
C TRP A 70 -0.77 6.71 2.62
N LEU A 71 -1.17 7.70 3.42
CA LEU A 71 -2.56 8.15 3.50
C LEU A 71 -3.00 8.75 2.16
N ILE A 72 -2.19 9.62 1.56
CA ILE A 72 -2.42 10.18 0.22
C ILE A 72 -2.57 9.05 -0.80
N PHE A 73 -1.63 8.12 -0.84
CA PHE A 73 -1.68 6.98 -1.76
C PHE A 73 -2.98 6.18 -1.59
N THR A 74 -3.39 5.91 -0.36
CA THR A 74 -4.60 5.16 -0.04
C THR A 74 -5.86 5.88 -0.52
N ILE A 75 -5.96 7.18 -0.28
CA ILE A 75 -7.07 8.02 -0.75
C ILE A 75 -7.13 8.06 -2.28
N LEU A 76 -5.99 8.24 -2.95
CA LEU A 76 -5.92 8.24 -4.41
C LEU A 76 -6.36 6.89 -4.99
N MET A 77 -5.91 5.78 -4.41
CA MET A 77 -6.35 4.43 -4.81
C MET A 77 -7.85 4.24 -4.60
N MET A 78 -8.41 4.76 -3.51
CA MET A 78 -9.84 4.68 -3.24
C MET A 78 -10.68 5.50 -4.24
N LEU A 79 -10.23 6.70 -4.58
CA LEU A 79 -10.92 7.60 -5.51
C LEU A 79 -10.83 7.14 -6.97
N PHE A 80 -9.66 6.65 -7.40
CA PHE A 80 -9.40 6.31 -8.80
C PHE A 80 -9.45 4.80 -9.09
N GLY A 81 -9.50 3.94 -8.07
CA GLY A 81 -9.39 2.48 -8.20
C GLY A 81 -10.66 1.73 -8.62
N LYS A 82 -11.76 2.43 -8.95
CA LYS A 82 -12.99 1.79 -9.46
C LYS A 82 -13.08 1.89 -10.99
N LYS A 83 -12.32 1.06 -11.71
CA LYS A 83 -12.64 0.68 -13.10
C LYS A 83 -12.27 -0.77 -13.40
N GLU A 84 -12.69 -1.71 -12.56
CA GLU A 84 -12.81 -3.09 -13.01
C GLU A 84 -14.29 -3.39 -13.25
N LYS A 85 -14.65 -3.20 -14.52
CA LYS A 85 -15.88 -3.67 -15.14
C LYS A 85 -15.94 -5.17 -14.83
N LYS A 86 -16.85 -5.59 -13.94
CA LYS A 86 -17.28 -6.98 -13.88
C LYS A 86 -17.79 -7.32 -15.28
N ASN A 87 -16.96 -7.99 -16.08
CA ASN A 87 -17.42 -8.71 -17.25
C ASN A 87 -18.40 -9.74 -16.70
N ASN A 88 -19.68 -9.40 -16.80
CA ASN A 88 -20.76 -10.36 -16.68
C ASN A 88 -20.55 -11.32 -17.86
N VAL A 89 -19.75 -12.37 -17.65
CA VAL A 89 -19.85 -13.56 -18.48
C VAL A 89 -21.16 -14.20 -18.05
N ASN A 90 -22.25 -13.70 -18.65
CA ASN A 90 -23.50 -14.39 -18.70
C ASN A 90 -23.21 -15.64 -19.54
N VAL A 91 -22.76 -16.72 -18.88
CA VAL A 91 -22.74 -18.04 -19.48
C VAL A 91 -24.21 -18.38 -19.67
N ASN A 92 -24.76 -17.94 -20.79
CA ASN A 92 -26.01 -18.47 -21.29
C ASN A 92 -25.69 -19.92 -21.64
N VAL A 93 -25.89 -20.81 -20.67
CA VAL A 93 -25.90 -22.25 -20.89
C VAL A 93 -27.07 -22.47 -21.84
N THR A 94 -26.82 -22.42 -23.14
CA THR A 94 -27.68 -23.04 -24.12
C THR A 94 -27.76 -24.50 -23.71
N VAL A 95 -28.86 -24.85 -23.04
CA VAL A 95 -29.26 -26.22 -22.78
C VAL A 95 -29.44 -26.87 -24.15
N ASN A 96 -28.36 -27.47 -24.64
CA ASN A 96 -28.38 -28.30 -25.83
C ASN A 96 -29.09 -29.60 -25.45
N ASN A 97 -30.42 -29.61 -25.57
CA ASN A 97 -31.24 -30.82 -25.51
C ASN A 97 -31.03 -31.69 -26.78
N ASN A 98 -29.78 -31.95 -27.16
CA ASN A 98 -29.46 -32.99 -28.13
C ASN A 98 -29.51 -34.33 -27.41
N MET A 99 -30.73 -34.78 -27.15
CA MET A 99 -31.04 -36.17 -26.85
C MET A 99 -30.75 -36.99 -28.12
N PRO A 100 -29.87 -37.99 -28.11
CA PRO A 100 -29.68 -38.88 -29.24
C PRO A 100 -30.87 -39.84 -29.29
N GLY A 101 -31.94 -39.48 -30.00
CA GLY A 101 -33.11 -40.36 -30.00
C GLY A 101 -34.33 -40.02 -30.86
N SER A 102 -34.36 -38.93 -31.63
CA SER A 102 -35.51 -38.61 -32.48
C SER A 102 -35.25 -38.84 -33.97
N ASN A 103 -34.83 -40.05 -34.34
CA ASN A 103 -34.97 -40.54 -35.71
C ASN A 103 -36.06 -41.62 -35.71
N SER A 104 -37.31 -41.22 -35.88
CA SER A 104 -38.37 -42.16 -36.24
C SER A 104 -38.04 -42.73 -37.63
N PRO A 105 -38.09 -44.06 -37.83
CA PRO A 105 -37.89 -44.63 -39.17
C PRO A 105 -38.99 -44.12 -40.13
N PRO A 106 -38.68 -43.93 -41.42
CA PRO A 106 -39.69 -43.57 -42.40
C PRO A 106 -40.75 -44.67 -42.53
N PRO A 107 -42.02 -44.33 -42.79
CA PRO A 107 -43.11 -45.30 -42.85
C PRO A 107 -42.89 -46.31 -43.99
N PRO A 108 -43.34 -47.57 -43.81
CA PRO A 108 -43.19 -48.60 -44.83
C PRO A 108 -43.98 -48.26 -46.11
N PRO A 109 -43.50 -48.69 -47.29
CA PRO A 109 -44.18 -48.44 -48.54
C PRO A 109 -45.58 -49.09 -48.56
N PRO A 110 -46.58 -48.44 -49.19
CA PRO A 110 -47.91 -49.04 -49.37
C PRO A 110 -47.81 -50.35 -50.18
N GLN A 111 -48.61 -51.35 -49.79
CA GLN A 111 -48.72 -52.65 -50.45
C GLN A 111 -49.23 -52.55 -51.89
#